data_AF-A0A1X7VXG0-F1
#
_entry.id   AF-A0A1X7VXG0-F1
#
_cell.length_a   1.000
_cell.length_b   1.000
_cell.length_c   1.000
_cell.angle_alpha   90.00
_cell.angle_beta   90.00
_cell.angle_gamma   90.00
#
_symmetry.space_group_name_H-M   'P 1'
#
loop_
_entity.id
_entity.type
_entity.pdbx_description
1 polymer ?
#
loop_
_entity_poly.entity_id
_entity_poly.type
_entity_poly.pdbx_seq_one_letter_code
_entity_poly.pdbx_strand_id
1 'polypeptide(L)'
;MGYITVNCHFITSDCSLKSAVSLTKHVYGSHTAMNLAAILKTITDEWNITDKVCCVTTDNAAKITNAFNHNSWKNLPCFAHKMNLMTNSLSEVHELSSLIQSVKNIVSYFHRSTKAYDKLKVIQA
;
A
#
# COMPACT_ATOMS: atom_id res chain seq x y z
N MET A 1 13.58 -6.39 -4.71
CA MET A 1 13.35 -5.28 -5.65
C MET A 1 12.13 -4.54 -5.18
N GLY A 2 12.19 -3.22 -5.06
CA GLY A 2 11.06 -2.41 -4.62
C GLY A 2 10.99 -1.12 -5.41
N TYR A 3 9.78 -0.68 -5.68
CA TYR A 3 9.51 0.62 -6.31
C TYR A 3 8.86 1.52 -5.29
N ILE A 4 9.17 2.81 -5.37
CA ILE A 4 8.46 3.84 -4.63
C ILE A 4 7.73 4.74 -5.63
N THR A 5 6.45 4.99 -5.38
CA THR A 5 5.67 5.99 -6.11
C THR A 5 5.25 7.07 -5.13
N VAL A 6 5.54 8.32 -5.47
CA VAL A 6 5.18 9.49 -4.69
C VAL A 6 4.10 10.25 -5.44
N ASN A 7 2.97 10.46 -4.76
CA ASN A 7 1.88 11.29 -5.22
C ASN A 7 1.76 12.50 -4.30
N CYS A 8 1.71 13.68 -4.89
CA CYS A 8 1.54 14.93 -4.18
C CYS A 8 0.06 15.33 -4.21
N HIS A 9 -0.48 15.70 -3.06
CA HIS A 9 -1.83 16.22 -2.92
C HIS A 9 -1.76 17.62 -2.31
N PHE A 10 -2.49 18.58 -2.88
CA PHE A 10 -2.49 19.96 -2.41
C PHE A 10 -3.83 20.63 -2.67
N ILE A 11 -4.11 21.71 -1.94
CA ILE A 11 -5.34 22.48 -2.05
C ILE A 11 -4.99 23.82 -2.71
N THR A 12 -5.71 24.19 -3.75
CA THR A 12 -5.56 25.47 -4.45
C THR A 12 -6.35 26.59 -3.76
N SER A 13 -6.13 27.84 -4.16
CA SER A 13 -6.76 29.02 -3.53
C SER A 13 -8.29 29.06 -3.67
N ASP A 14 -8.85 28.33 -4.63
CA ASP A 14 -10.28 28.09 -4.82
C ASP A 14 -10.82 26.93 -3.96
N CYS A 15 -10.04 26.44 -2.99
CA CYS A 15 -10.34 25.28 -2.16
C CYS A 15 -10.54 23.96 -2.94
N SER A 16 -10.02 23.85 -4.16
CA SER A 16 -10.03 22.58 -4.90
C SER A 16 -8.86 21.68 -4.46
N LEU A 17 -9.16 20.42 -4.16
CA LEU A 17 -8.13 19.39 -4.02
C LEU A 17 -7.56 19.04 -5.41
N LYS A 18 -6.23 19.04 -5.53
CA LYS A 18 -5.49 18.60 -6.71
C LYS A 18 -4.52 17.49 -6.33
N SER A 19 -4.22 16.64 -7.31
CA SER A 19 -3.28 15.55 -7.19
C SER A 19 -2.32 15.56 -8.38
N ALA A 20 -1.05 15.33 -8.13
CA ALA A 20 -0.03 15.17 -9.16
C ALA A 20 0.81 13.94 -8.84
N VAL A 21 0.97 13.05 -9.83
CA VAL A 21 1.95 11.96 -9.72
C VAL A 21 3.32 12.61 -9.84
N SER A 22 4.08 12.58 -8.76
CA SER A 22 5.38 13.25 -8.71
C SER A 22 6.47 12.37 -9.31
N LEU A 23 6.54 11.09 -8.90
CA LEU A 23 7.57 10.19 -9.42
C LEU A 23 7.28 8.72 -9.08
N THR A 24 7.65 7.81 -10.00
CA THR A 24 7.87 6.39 -9.68
C THR A 24 9.34 6.05 -9.90
N LYS A 25 10.03 5.56 -8.88
CA LYS A 25 11.46 5.23 -8.93
C LYS A 25 11.71 3.81 -8.42
N HIS A 26 12.63 3.11 -9.10
CA HIS A 26 13.17 1.86 -8.57
C HIS A 26 14.11 2.18 -7.39
N VAL A 27 13.92 1.49 -6.27
CA VAL A 27 14.75 1.64 -5.08
C VAL A 27 15.83 0.56 -5.12
N TYR A 28 17.06 1.00 -5.41
CA TYR A 28 18.24 0.14 -5.41
C TYR A 28 18.78 -0.06 -3.98
N GLY A 29 19.35 -1.24 -3.72
CA GLY A 29 19.97 -1.56 -2.43
C GLY A 29 18.98 -1.88 -1.31
N SER A 30 19.36 -1.57 -0.07
CA SER A 30 18.57 -1.89 1.12
C SER A 30 17.46 -0.85 1.35
N HIS A 31 16.24 -1.32 1.62
CA HIS A 31 15.09 -0.47 1.95
C HIS A 31 15.15 0.01 3.42
N THR A 32 16.29 0.53 3.87
CA THR A 32 16.44 1.09 5.21
C THR A 32 15.68 2.41 5.32
N ALA A 33 15.29 2.79 6.54
CA ALA A 33 14.62 4.06 6.81
C ALA A 33 15.43 5.25 6.29
N MET A 34 16.75 5.24 6.49
CA MET A 34 17.65 6.30 6.04
C MET A 34 17.71 6.41 4.51
N ASN A 35 17.78 5.28 3.78
CA ASN A 35 17.80 5.31 2.32
C ASN A 35 16.47 5.83 1.76
N LEU A 36 15.34 5.39 2.33
CA LEU A 36 14.02 5.89 1.94
C LEU A 36 13.86 7.39 2.23
N ALA A 37 14.36 7.87 3.38
CA ALA A 37 14.32 9.30 3.73
C ALA A 37 15.11 10.14 2.73
N ALA A 38 16.31 9.70 2.37
CA ALA A 38 17.15 10.36 1.36
C ALA A 38 16.47 10.40 -0.02
N ILE A 39 15.92 9.27 -0.48
CA ILE A 39 15.19 9.21 -1.76
C ILE A 39 14.02 10.19 -1.77
N LEU A 40 13.21 10.18 -0.71
CA LEU A 40 12.06 11.08 -0.61
C LEU A 40 12.48 12.55 -0.57
N LYS A 41 13.55 12.88 0.15
CA LYS A 41 14.10 14.23 0.21
C LYS A 41 14.62 14.69 -1.15
N THR A 42 15.32 13.83 -1.89
CA THR A 42 15.74 14.13 -3.27
C THR A 42 14.54 14.46 -4.16
N ILE A 43 13.45 13.69 -4.06
CA ILE A 43 12.23 13.94 -4.84
C ILE A 43 11.63 15.30 -4.48
N THR A 44 11.52 15.63 -3.20
CA THR A 44 10.94 16.91 -2.79
C THR A 44 11.84 18.11 -3.10
N ASP A 45 13.18 17.91 -3.07
CA ASP A 45 14.17 18.92 -3.44
C ASP A 45 14.11 19.19 -4.96
N GLU A 46 14.01 18.16 -5.80
CA GLU A 46 13.84 18.28 -7.27
C GLU A 46 12.60 19.11 -7.65
N TRP A 47 11.52 18.97 -6.89
CA TRP A 47 10.27 19.70 -7.12
C TRP A 47 10.20 21.04 -6.38
N ASN A 48 11.22 21.38 -5.58
CA ASN A 48 11.27 22.56 -4.73
C ASN A 48 10.03 22.69 -3.80
N ILE A 49 9.69 21.56 -3.17
CA ILE A 49 8.53 21.43 -2.26
C ILE A 49 8.89 20.90 -0.88
N THR A 50 10.17 20.64 -0.58
CA THR A 50 10.61 20.05 0.71
C THR A 50 10.03 20.78 1.92
N ASP A 51 10.06 22.11 1.93
CA ASP A 51 9.53 22.94 3.03
C ASP A 51 8.00 23.10 3.00
N LYS A 52 7.34 22.57 1.96
CA LYS A 52 5.88 22.62 1.79
C LYS A 52 5.21 21.31 2.19
N VAL A 53 5.99 20.27 2.55
CA VAL A 53 5.45 18.98 2.98
C VAL A 53 4.84 19.10 4.38
N CYS A 54 3.52 19.14 4.45
CA CYS A 54 2.80 19.17 5.72
C CYS A 54 2.72 17.79 6.38
N CYS A 55 2.48 16.74 5.59
CA CYS A 55 2.40 15.36 6.04
C CYS A 55 2.63 14.38 4.88
N VAL A 56 2.88 13.12 5.22
CA VAL A 56 3.00 12.02 4.27
C VAL A 56 2.07 10.89 4.67
N THR A 57 1.41 10.29 3.69
CA THR A 57 0.53 9.12 3.90
C THR A 57 1.17 7.86 3.35
N THR A 58 1.22 6.78 4.15
CA THR A 58 1.75 5.46 3.73
C THR A 58 0.98 4.31 4.32
N ASP A 59 1.20 3.09 3.83
CA ASP A 59 0.71 1.84 4.42
C ASP A 59 1.26 1.54 5.83
N ASN A 60 2.05 2.45 6.42
CA ASN A 60 2.60 2.36 7.76
C ASN A 60 3.57 1.18 7.95
N ALA A 61 4.24 0.73 6.88
CA ALA A 61 5.37 -0.18 6.99
C ALA A 61 6.46 0.44 7.87
N ALA A 62 6.91 -0.27 8.92
CA ALA A 62 7.81 0.28 9.95
C ALA A 62 9.05 1.00 9.39
N LYS A 63 9.60 0.51 8.28
CA LYS A 63 10.79 1.10 7.62
C LYS A 63 10.51 2.48 7.02
N ILE A 64 9.32 2.70 6.44
CA ILE A 64 8.96 3.99 5.84
C ILE A 64 8.50 4.98 6.90
N THR A 65 7.84 4.49 7.96
CA THR A 65 7.45 5.33 9.10
C THR A 65 8.67 5.95 9.80
N ASN A 66 9.74 5.16 9.96
CA ASN A 66 11.01 5.66 10.51
C ASN A 66 11.72 6.65 9.57
N ALA A 67 11.53 6.54 8.25
CA ALA A 67 12.11 7.47 7.28
C ALA A 67 11.58 8.89 7.46
N PHE A 68 10.30 9.04 7.80
CA PHE A 68 9.67 10.36 7.99
C PHE A 68 10.19 11.11 9.20
N ASN A 69 10.58 10.39 10.26
CA ASN A 69 11.24 10.99 11.42
C ASN A 69 12.56 11.67 11.04
N HIS A 70 13.30 11.10 10.07
CA HIS A 70 14.55 11.70 9.60
C HIS A 70 14.34 13.00 8.80
N ASN A 71 13.20 13.13 8.11
CA ASN A 71 12.85 14.33 7.35
C ASN A 71 11.96 15.30 8.15
N SER A 72 11.67 15.01 9.42
CA SER A 72 10.75 15.79 10.27
C SER A 72 9.34 15.94 9.70
N TRP A 73 8.87 14.96 8.92
CA TRP A 73 7.54 14.98 8.32
C TRP A 73 6.54 14.20 9.17
N LYS A 74 5.32 14.73 9.30
CA LYS A 74 4.23 14.03 10.00
C LYS A 74 3.74 12.84 9.19
N ASN A 75 3.70 11.65 9.80
CA ASN A 75 3.12 10.46 9.18
C ASN A 75 1.61 10.39 9.46
N LEU A 76 0.81 10.30 8.40
CA LEU A 76 -0.61 9.98 8.45
C LEU A 76 -0.79 8.52 7.98
N PRO A 77 -1.16 7.58 8.85
CA PRO A 77 -1.33 6.19 8.43
C PRO A 77 -2.44 6.03 7.39
N CYS A 78 -2.23 5.20 6.39
CA CYS A 78 -3.22 4.89 5.36
C CYS A 78 -4.44 4.21 5.98
N PHE A 79 -5.59 4.86 5.84
CA PHE A 79 -6.86 4.35 6.35
C PHE A 79 -7.24 2.99 5.72
N ALA A 80 -7.04 2.82 4.42
CA ALA A 80 -7.31 1.55 3.73
C ALA A 80 -6.45 0.41 4.27
N HIS A 81 -5.17 0.66 4.59
CA HIS A 81 -4.32 -0.34 5.21
C HIS A 81 -4.80 -0.69 6.62
N LYS A 82 -5.21 0.31 7.42
CA LYS A 82 -5.82 0.07 8.74
C LYS A 82 -7.08 -0.79 8.66
N MET A 83 -7.96 -0.54 7.68
CA MET A 83 -9.12 -1.41 7.43
C MET A 83 -8.69 -2.83 7.08
N ASN A 84 -7.70 -3.00 6.20
CA ASN A 84 -7.18 -4.32 5.84
C ASN A 84 -6.62 -5.09 7.05
N LEU A 85 -5.94 -4.40 7.97
CA LEU A 85 -5.48 -5.02 9.22
C LEU A 85 -6.65 -5.50 10.09
N MET A 86 -7.73 -4.72 10.20
CA MET A 86 -8.94 -5.17 10.91
C MET A 86 -9.61 -6.37 10.23
N THR A 87 -9.66 -6.39 8.91
CA THR A 87 -10.17 -7.56 8.19
C THR A 87 -9.29 -8.78 8.42
N ASN A 88 -7.97 -8.62 8.49
CA ASN A 88 -7.05 -9.72 8.77
C ASN A 88 -7.18 -10.24 10.20
N SER A 89 -7.47 -9.38 11.20
CA SER A 89 -7.69 -9.86 12.58
C SER A 89 -8.93 -10.74 12.70
N LEU A 90 -9.86 -10.69 11.74
CA LEU A 90 -10.99 -11.64 11.70
C LEU A 90 -10.53 -13.10 11.53
N SER A 91 -9.30 -13.35 11.08
CA SER A 91 -8.73 -14.71 11.03
C SER A 91 -8.48 -15.31 12.41
N GLU A 92 -8.47 -14.50 13.48
CA GLU A 92 -8.39 -14.95 14.87
C GLU A 92 -9.73 -15.51 15.38
N VAL A 93 -10.84 -15.22 14.69
CA VAL A 93 -12.15 -15.82 14.98
C VAL A 93 -12.19 -17.22 14.37
N HIS A 94 -12.13 -18.25 15.21
CA HIS A 94 -11.96 -19.64 14.80
C HIS A 94 -13.03 -20.13 13.81
N GLU A 95 -14.31 -19.80 14.06
CA GLU A 95 -15.44 -20.19 13.22
C GLU A 95 -15.32 -19.57 11.82
N LEU A 96 -14.96 -18.29 11.76
CA LEU A 96 -14.79 -17.57 10.51
C LEU A 96 -13.55 -18.03 9.75
N SER A 97 -12.45 -18.30 10.46
CA SER A 97 -11.23 -18.85 9.88
C SER A 97 -11.47 -20.22 9.23
N SER A 98 -12.22 -21.09 9.92
CA SER A 98 -12.62 -22.41 9.41
C SER A 98 -13.52 -22.32 8.17
N LEU A 99 -14.47 -21.38 8.16
CA LEU A 99 -15.31 -21.10 6.99
C LEU A 99 -14.48 -20.59 5.81
N ILE A 100 -13.59 -19.62 6.04
CA ILE A 100 -12.69 -19.07 5.02
C ILE A 100 -11.81 -20.17 4.44
N GLN A 101 -11.26 -21.05 5.27
CA GLN A 101 -10.42 -22.15 4.81
C GLN A 101 -11.19 -23.14 3.94
N SER A 102 -12.43 -23.46 4.31
CA SER A 102 -13.33 -24.30 3.49
C SER A 102 -13.55 -23.70 2.10
N VAL A 103 -13.84 -22.40 2.03
CA VAL A 103 -14.01 -21.68 0.76
C VAL A 103 -12.71 -21.66 -0.04
N LYS A 104 -11.57 -21.38 0.60
CA LYS A 104 -10.25 -21.41 -0.04
C LYS A 104 -9.92 -22.77 -0.64
N ASN A 105 -10.29 -23.86 0.03
CA ASN A 105 -10.07 -25.22 -0.48
C ASN A 105 -10.88 -25.48 -1.76
N ILE A 106 -12.14 -25.04 -1.80
CA ILE A 106 -13.01 -25.15 -2.99
C ILE A 106 -12.41 -24.34 -4.15
N VAL A 107 -12.09 -23.06 -3.91
CA VAL A 107 -11.49 -22.19 -4.93
C VAL A 107 -10.17 -22.78 -5.44
N SER A 108 -9.32 -23.27 -4.52
CA SER A 108 -8.03 -23.87 -4.87
C SER A 108 -8.18 -25.14 -5.71
N TYR A 109 -9.19 -25.98 -5.44
CA TYR A 109 -9.47 -27.18 -6.22
C TYR A 109 -9.78 -26.83 -7.68
N PHE A 110 -10.71 -25.90 -7.91
CA PHE A 110 -11.06 -25.47 -9.26
C PHE A 110 -9.93 -24.71 -9.94
N HIS A 111 -9.15 -23.91 -9.21
CA HIS A 111 -8.01 -23.20 -9.78
C HIS A 111 -6.91 -24.13 -10.29
N ARG A 112 -6.64 -25.25 -9.58
CA ARG A 112 -5.54 -26.18 -9.90
C ARG A 112 -5.92 -27.27 -10.90
N SER A 113 -7.22 -27.52 -11.11
CA SER A 113 -7.71 -28.60 -11.98
C SER A 113 -8.48 -28.03 -13.16
N THR A 114 -7.84 -27.99 -14.32
CA THR A 114 -8.47 -27.54 -15.58
C THR A 114 -9.75 -28.32 -15.87
N LYS A 115 -9.73 -29.66 -15.67
CA LYS A 115 -10.91 -30.52 -15.86
C LYS A 115 -12.07 -30.15 -14.93
N ALA A 116 -11.78 -29.85 -13.67
CA ALA A 116 -12.82 -29.47 -12.71
C ALA A 116 -13.38 -28.07 -13.04
N TYR A 117 -12.50 -27.13 -13.41
CA TYR A 117 -12.88 -25.79 -13.82
C TYR A 117 -13.75 -25.77 -15.08
N ASP A 118 -13.40 -26.58 -16.08
CA ASP A 118 -14.19 -26.72 -17.31
C ASP A 118 -15.59 -27.25 -17.01
N LYS A 119 -15.70 -28.26 -16.14
CA LYS A 119 -17.01 -28.75 -15.66
C LYS A 119 -17.79 -27.68 -14.90
N LEU A 120 -17.13 -26.91 -14.03
CA LEU A 120 -17.77 -25.84 -13.28
C LEU A 120 -18.38 -24.78 -14.21
N LYS A 121 -17.65 -24.38 -15.26
CA LYS A 121 -18.13 -23.44 -16.28
C LYS A 121 -19.40 -23.92 -16.98
N VAL A 122 -19.50 -25.21 -17.29
CA VAL A 122 -20.68 -25.78 -17.94
C VAL A 122 -21.90 -25.74 -17.02
N ILE A 123 -21.72 -25.93 -15.71
CA ILE A 123 -22.83 -25.92 -14.73
C ILE A 123 -23.30 -24.50 -14.40
N GLN A 124 -22.40 -23.51 -14.46
CA GLN A 124 -22.69 -22.10 -14.11
C GLN A 124 -23.24 -21.26 -15.28
N ALA A 125 -23.39 -21.84 -16.48
CA ALA A 125 -23.96 -21.21 -17.66
C ALA A 125 -25.49 -21.31 -17.66
#